data_AF-A0A965G8W5-F1
#
_entry.id   AF-A0A965G8W5-F1
#
_cell.length_a   1.000
_cell.length_b   1.000
_cell.length_c   1.000
_cell.angle_alpha   90.00
_cell.angle_beta   90.00
_cell.angle_gamma   90.00
#
_symmetry.space_group_name_H-M   'P 1'
#
loop_
_entity.id
_entity.type
_entity.pdbx_description
1 polymer ?
#
loop_
_entity_poly.entity_id
_entity_poly.type
_entity_poly.pdbx_seq_one_letter_code
_entity_poly.pdbx_strand_id
1 'polypeptide(L)'
;MDSTCADSDFMIKNDTTLTPKSLEASAKKVFEASAPKVLSLQKRWKESDGTPVFTIEGKYTSRGWTEWTEGFVYGSAILQYDATGDESMLQIGREGTLRRMAAHVTHIGVHDHGFNNVSTYGNLRRLLREGRLPSNEWESHFYDLALKASGAVQASRWTQLTP
;
A
#
# COMPACT_ATOMS: atom_id res chain seq x y z
N MET A 1 18.98 -45.41 26.98
CA MET A 1 18.63 -45.67 25.57
C MET A 1 17.92 -44.44 25.09
N ASP A 2 18.61 -43.72 24.20
CA ASP A 2 18.35 -42.34 23.83
C ASP A 2 16.96 -42.13 23.25
N SER A 3 16.22 -41.20 23.85
CA SER A 3 15.07 -40.55 23.24
C SER A 3 15.61 -39.42 22.37
N THR A 4 15.95 -39.72 21.12
CA THR A 4 16.19 -38.69 20.12
C THR A 4 14.87 -37.96 19.86
N CYS A 5 14.79 -36.70 20.29
CA CYS A 5 13.82 -35.77 19.75
C CYS A 5 13.99 -35.79 18.22
N ALA A 6 12.99 -36.31 17.50
CA ALA A 6 12.94 -36.19 16.06
C ALA A 6 12.75 -34.71 15.74
N ASP A 7 13.85 -34.04 15.35
CA ASP A 7 13.79 -32.71 14.78
C ASP A 7 12.79 -32.72 13.63
N SER A 8 11.80 -31.85 13.74
CA SER A 8 10.67 -31.74 12.82
C SER A 8 11.14 -31.44 11.40
N ASP A 9 10.78 -32.31 10.45
CA ASP A 9 10.97 -32.18 8.99
C ASP A 9 10.20 -30.99 8.34
N PHE A 10 9.69 -30.05 9.12
CA PHE A 10 9.00 -28.84 8.66
C PHE A 10 9.95 -27.65 8.48
N MET A 11 11.07 -27.86 7.80
CA MET A 11 11.86 -26.74 7.27
C MET A 11 11.28 -26.29 5.93
N ILE A 12 10.91 -25.01 5.83
CA ILE A 12 10.61 -24.36 4.55
C ILE A 12 11.85 -24.47 3.67
N LYS A 13 11.78 -25.27 2.60
CA LYS A 13 12.86 -25.40 1.63
C LYS A 13 12.75 -24.27 0.61
N ASN A 14 13.76 -23.40 0.59
CA ASN A 14 13.85 -22.34 -0.42
C ASN A 14 14.22 -22.93 -1.78
N ASP A 15 13.41 -22.63 -2.80
CA ASP A 15 13.75 -22.94 -4.18
C ASP A 15 14.62 -21.81 -4.77
N THR A 16 15.92 -22.07 -4.85
CA THR A 16 16.91 -21.12 -5.36
C THR A 16 16.98 -21.08 -6.89
N THR A 17 16.17 -21.88 -7.59
CA THR A 17 16.13 -21.93 -9.06
C THR A 17 15.09 -20.98 -9.66
N LEU A 18 14.22 -20.40 -8.82
CA LEU A 18 13.19 -19.45 -9.25
C LEU A 18 13.81 -18.22 -9.90
N THR A 19 13.24 -17.83 -11.04
CA THR A 19 13.56 -16.59 -11.76
C THR A 19 12.31 -15.70 -11.85
N PRO A 20 12.46 -14.37 -12.03
CA PRO A 20 11.30 -13.49 -12.24
C PRO A 20 10.37 -13.97 -13.35
N LYS A 21 10.94 -14.45 -14.47
CA LYS A 21 10.18 -14.98 -15.61
C LYS A 21 9.38 -16.24 -15.26
N SER A 22 9.93 -17.13 -14.43
CA SER A 22 9.20 -18.34 -13.98
C SER A 22 7.97 -18.01 -13.13
N LEU A 23 7.92 -16.82 -12.52
CA LEU A 23 6.82 -16.37 -11.67
C LEU A 23 5.76 -15.56 -12.41
N GLU A 24 5.98 -15.23 -13.68
CA GLU A 24 5.12 -14.33 -14.47
C GLU A 24 3.66 -14.81 -14.53
N ALA A 25 3.45 -16.09 -14.83
CA ALA A 25 2.12 -16.68 -14.90
C ALA A 25 1.38 -16.64 -13.54
N SER A 26 2.11 -16.83 -12.44
CA SER A 26 1.56 -16.75 -11.09
C SER A 26 1.26 -15.31 -10.68
N ALA A 27 2.16 -14.37 -11.00
CA ALA A 27 1.95 -12.95 -10.77
C ALA A 27 0.72 -12.43 -11.52
N LYS A 28 0.54 -12.84 -12.78
CA LYS A 28 -0.65 -12.49 -13.57
C LYS A 28 -1.95 -12.91 -12.87
N LYS A 29 -2.02 -14.12 -12.32
CA LYS A 29 -3.18 -14.61 -11.55
C LYS A 29 -3.47 -13.77 -10.31
N VAL A 30 -2.43 -13.26 -9.63
CA VAL A 30 -2.60 -12.34 -8.49
C VAL A 30 -3.34 -11.09 -8.94
N PHE A 31 -2.88 -10.46 -10.03
CA PHE A 31 -3.45 -9.21 -10.53
C PHE A 31 -4.84 -9.38 -11.16
N GLU A 32 -5.11 -10.52 -11.81
CA GLU A 32 -6.45 -10.91 -12.25
C GLU A 32 -7.42 -11.06 -11.07
N ALA A 33 -6.95 -11.60 -9.94
CA ALA A 33 -7.77 -11.79 -8.76
C ALA A 33 -7.96 -10.52 -7.92
N SER A 34 -7.05 -9.53 -7.99
CA SER A 34 -7.14 -8.28 -7.22
C SER A 34 -7.99 -7.22 -7.91
N ALA A 35 -7.93 -7.08 -9.24
CA ALA A 35 -8.68 -6.08 -9.99
C ALA A 35 -10.18 -6.02 -9.61
N PRO A 36 -10.96 -7.13 -9.67
CA PRO A 36 -12.37 -7.09 -9.30
C PRO A 36 -12.60 -6.76 -7.82
N LYS A 37 -11.66 -7.06 -6.92
CA LYS A 37 -11.78 -6.76 -5.49
C LYS A 37 -11.58 -5.27 -5.21
N VAL A 38 -10.59 -4.66 -5.86
CA VAL A 38 -10.37 -3.21 -5.82
C VAL A 38 -11.62 -2.48 -6.31
N LEU A 39 -12.14 -2.84 -7.48
CA LEU A 39 -13.36 -2.24 -8.04
C LEU A 39 -14.59 -2.47 -7.15
N SER A 40 -14.75 -3.67 -6.60
CA SER A 40 -15.87 -4.00 -5.72
C SER A 40 -15.82 -3.21 -4.41
N LEU A 41 -14.62 -2.98 -3.87
CA LEU A 41 -14.44 -2.12 -2.70
C LEU A 41 -14.78 -0.66 -3.04
N GLN A 42 -14.23 -0.11 -4.13
CA GLN A 42 -14.52 1.27 -4.56
C GLN A 42 -16.01 1.52 -4.78
N LYS A 43 -16.73 0.55 -5.37
CA LYS A 43 -18.17 0.67 -5.64
C LYS A 43 -19.01 0.68 -4.36
N ARG A 44 -18.60 -0.07 -3.33
CA ARG A 44 -19.43 -0.34 -2.15
C ARG A 44 -19.12 0.61 -1.01
N TRP A 45 -17.85 0.98 -0.85
CA TRP A 45 -17.37 1.66 0.34
C TRP A 45 -17.80 3.12 0.34
N LYS A 46 -18.40 3.58 1.45
CA LYS A 46 -18.71 4.99 1.65
C LYS A 46 -17.71 5.58 2.63
N GLU A 47 -17.37 6.85 2.45
CA GLU A 47 -16.45 7.55 3.37
C GLU A 47 -16.99 7.55 4.82
N SER A 48 -18.32 7.57 4.99
CA SER A 48 -19.00 7.46 6.29
C SER A 48 -18.78 6.12 7.00
N ASP A 49 -18.34 5.08 6.28
CA ASP A 49 -18.12 3.75 6.84
C ASP A 49 -16.77 3.66 7.58
N GLY A 50 -15.98 4.74 7.57
CA GLY A 50 -14.63 4.79 8.13
C GLY A 50 -13.61 4.12 7.20
N THR A 51 -12.44 3.80 7.74
CA THR A 51 -11.37 3.19 6.93
C THR A 51 -11.45 1.65 6.97
N PRO A 52 -11.47 0.96 5.80
CA PRO A 52 -11.56 -0.50 5.75
C PRO A 52 -10.25 -1.14 6.21
N VAL A 53 -10.32 -2.06 7.19
CA VAL A 53 -9.12 -2.66 7.80
C VAL A 53 -9.08 -4.19 7.72
N PHE A 54 -10.20 -4.86 7.99
CA PHE A 54 -10.29 -6.32 7.96
C PHE A 54 -11.65 -6.74 7.42
N THR A 55 -11.85 -8.04 7.20
CA THR A 55 -13.12 -8.57 6.71
C THR A 55 -13.86 -9.38 7.76
N ILE A 56 -15.19 -9.27 7.76
CA ILE A 56 -16.11 -10.20 8.44
C ILE A 56 -16.94 -10.83 7.32
N GLU A 57 -16.93 -12.16 7.23
CA GLU A 57 -17.65 -12.91 6.19
C GLU A 57 -17.31 -12.43 4.75
N GLY A 58 -16.03 -12.11 4.51
CA GLY A 58 -15.54 -11.66 3.21
C GLY A 58 -15.90 -10.20 2.84
N LYS A 59 -16.50 -9.44 3.77
CA LYS A 59 -16.81 -8.02 3.58
C LYS A 59 -15.94 -7.17 4.47
N TYR A 60 -15.28 -6.15 3.90
CA TYR A 60 -14.52 -5.20 4.69
C TYR A 60 -15.39 -4.52 5.74
N THR A 61 -14.79 -4.22 6.89
CA THR A 61 -15.37 -3.41 7.97
C THR A 61 -14.29 -2.48 8.53
N SER A 62 -14.72 -1.44 9.23
CA SER A 62 -13.87 -0.53 9.99
C SER A 62 -13.87 -0.88 11.49
N ARG A 63 -12.96 -0.27 12.23
CA ARG A 63 -12.93 -0.20 13.69
C ARG A 63 -12.43 1.21 14.07
N GLY A 64 -12.69 1.69 15.28
CA GLY A 64 -12.07 2.95 15.71
C GLY A 64 -10.54 2.85 15.66
N TRP A 65 -9.86 3.96 15.35
CA TRP A 65 -8.40 4.06 15.25
C TRP A 65 -7.76 3.30 14.08
N THR A 66 -8.48 3.10 12.97
CA THR A 66 -7.98 2.39 11.78
C THR A 66 -7.67 3.29 10.59
N GLU A 67 -7.60 4.59 10.81
CA GLU A 67 -7.32 5.62 9.80
C GLU A 67 -5.97 5.38 9.08
N TRP A 68 -5.04 4.68 9.73
CA TRP A 68 -3.73 4.29 9.19
C TRP A 68 -3.79 3.34 7.99
N THR A 69 -4.94 2.74 7.69
CA THR A 69 -5.10 1.79 6.57
C THR A 69 -5.61 2.42 5.27
N GLU A 70 -6.00 3.69 5.27
CA GLU A 70 -6.75 4.28 4.16
C GLU A 70 -5.93 4.35 2.88
N GLY A 71 -4.63 4.65 3.00
CA GLY A 71 -3.73 4.70 1.86
C GLY A 71 -3.58 3.36 1.17
N PHE A 72 -3.74 2.22 1.85
CA PHE A 72 -3.70 0.91 1.19
C PHE A 72 -4.84 0.69 0.21
N VAL A 73 -5.99 1.35 0.42
CA VAL A 73 -7.13 1.28 -0.50
C VAL A 73 -6.74 1.85 -1.87
N TYR A 74 -6.11 3.02 -1.88
CA TYR A 74 -5.71 3.70 -3.13
C TYR A 74 -4.36 3.20 -3.64
N GLY A 75 -3.44 2.89 -2.73
CA GLY A 75 -2.14 2.29 -3.04
C GLY A 75 -2.26 0.96 -3.75
N SER A 76 -3.23 0.12 -3.38
CA SER A 76 -3.50 -1.14 -4.08
C SER A 76 -3.94 -0.91 -5.53
N ALA A 77 -4.72 0.14 -5.81
CA ALA A 77 -5.10 0.49 -7.17
C ALA A 77 -3.89 1.03 -7.98
N ILE A 78 -3.00 1.80 -7.35
CA ILE A 78 -1.76 2.26 -7.99
C ILE A 78 -0.85 1.07 -8.34
N LEU A 79 -0.72 0.08 -7.44
CA LEU A 79 0.04 -1.15 -7.70
C LEU A 79 -0.63 -2.03 -8.77
N GLN A 80 -1.96 -2.06 -8.83
CA GLN A 80 -2.68 -2.73 -9.90
C GLN A 80 -2.35 -2.11 -11.27
N TYR A 81 -2.34 -0.77 -11.37
CA TYR A 81 -1.91 -0.07 -12.58
C TYR A 81 -0.45 -0.38 -12.92
N ASP A 82 0.44 -0.30 -11.93
CA ASP A 82 1.86 -0.66 -12.10
C ASP A 82 1.99 -2.07 -12.70
N ALA A 83 1.22 -3.05 -12.24
CA ALA A 83 1.36 -4.40 -12.77
C ALA A 83 0.73 -4.62 -14.15
N THR A 84 -0.31 -3.86 -14.51
CA THR A 84 -1.21 -4.23 -15.62
C THR A 84 -1.37 -3.17 -16.71
N GLY A 85 -1.04 -1.92 -16.42
CA GLY A 85 -1.33 -0.78 -17.31
C GLY A 85 -2.80 -0.37 -17.35
N ASP A 86 -3.66 -0.89 -16.48
CA ASP A 86 -5.08 -0.53 -16.42
C ASP A 86 -5.28 0.90 -15.90
N GLU A 87 -5.49 1.85 -16.82
CA GLU A 87 -5.67 3.28 -16.54
C GLU A 87 -6.84 3.57 -15.57
N SER A 88 -7.86 2.69 -15.50
CA SER A 88 -8.96 2.89 -14.55
C SER A 88 -8.48 2.74 -13.09
N MET A 89 -7.49 1.88 -12.86
CA MET A 89 -6.87 1.67 -11.55
C MET A 89 -5.97 2.84 -11.18
N LEU A 90 -5.28 3.42 -12.16
CA LEU A 90 -4.52 4.64 -11.96
C LEU A 90 -5.43 5.79 -11.55
N GLN A 91 -6.58 5.95 -12.22
CA GLN A 91 -7.55 6.99 -11.90
C GLN A 91 -8.05 6.85 -10.46
N ILE A 92 -8.45 5.65 -10.04
CA ILE A 92 -8.84 5.35 -8.64
C ILE A 92 -7.72 5.77 -7.67
N GLY A 93 -6.49 5.36 -7.97
CA GLY A 93 -5.31 5.66 -7.16
C GLY A 93 -5.06 7.16 -7.02
N ARG A 94 -5.04 7.90 -8.14
CA ARG A 94 -4.80 9.35 -8.18
C ARG A 94 -5.89 10.14 -7.48
N GLU A 95 -7.15 9.88 -7.83
CA GLU A 95 -8.29 10.61 -7.25
C GLU A 95 -8.42 10.36 -5.75
N GLY A 96 -8.27 9.10 -5.31
CA GLY A 96 -8.29 8.76 -3.90
C GLY A 96 -7.15 9.42 -3.14
N THR A 97 -5.93 9.42 -3.71
CA THR A 97 -4.79 10.12 -3.13
C THR A 97 -5.08 11.61 -2.96
N LEU A 98 -5.57 12.27 -4.01
CA LEU A 98 -5.86 13.70 -3.99
C LEU A 98 -6.96 14.06 -2.98
N ARG A 99 -8.07 13.32 -2.98
CA ARG A 99 -9.25 13.64 -2.16
C ARG A 99 -9.05 13.34 -0.68
N ARG A 100 -8.22 12.34 -0.35
CA ARG A 100 -8.25 11.72 0.98
C ARG A 100 -6.93 11.79 1.73
N MET A 101 -5.78 11.83 1.03
CA MET A 101 -4.49 11.66 1.71
C MET A 101 -3.96 12.94 2.37
N ALA A 102 -4.45 14.12 1.98
CA ALA A 102 -3.99 15.39 2.54
C ALA A 102 -4.14 15.47 4.07
N ALA A 103 -5.22 14.91 4.63
CA ALA A 103 -5.47 14.88 6.08
C ALA A 103 -4.43 14.03 6.85
N HIS A 104 -3.75 13.10 6.15
CA HIS A 104 -2.76 12.19 6.75
C HIS A 104 -1.32 12.73 6.67
N VAL A 105 -1.06 13.75 5.85
CA VAL A 105 0.29 14.29 5.61
C VAL A 105 0.89 14.91 6.88
N THR A 106 0.07 15.52 7.73
CA THR A 106 0.49 16.21 8.95
C THR A 106 0.00 15.52 10.23
N HIS A 107 -0.59 14.33 10.12
CA HIS A 107 -1.12 13.60 11.27
C HIS A 107 0.02 13.12 12.19
N ILE A 108 -0.05 13.48 13.47
CA ILE A 108 0.89 13.09 14.53
C ILE A 108 0.26 12.08 15.50
N GLY A 109 1.08 11.34 16.23
CA GLY A 109 0.62 10.51 17.37
C GLY A 109 0.61 9.00 17.14
N VAL A 110 0.90 8.50 15.92
CA VAL A 110 0.92 7.06 15.60
C VAL A 110 2.13 6.66 14.75
N HIS A 111 2.76 5.50 14.99
CA HIS A 111 3.97 5.05 14.24
C HIS A 111 3.69 4.77 12.76
N ASP A 112 2.44 4.44 12.45
CA ASP A 112 1.96 4.04 11.12
C ASP A 112 1.75 5.20 10.13
N HIS A 113 2.20 6.41 10.48
CA HIS A 113 2.05 7.60 9.63
C HIS A 113 2.54 7.40 8.18
N GLY A 114 3.59 6.59 7.99
CA GLY A 114 4.11 6.28 6.65
C GLY A 114 3.15 5.47 5.78
N PHE A 115 2.25 4.67 6.36
CA PHE A 115 1.38 3.78 5.60
C PHE A 115 0.47 4.53 4.65
N ASN A 116 -0.18 5.60 5.09
CA ASN A 116 -1.05 6.39 4.22
C ASN A 116 -0.26 7.11 3.13
N ASN A 117 0.84 7.78 3.51
CA ASN A 117 1.56 8.69 2.64
C ASN A 117 2.47 7.97 1.63
N VAL A 118 3.21 6.94 2.05
CA VAL A 118 4.17 6.23 1.18
C VAL A 118 3.43 5.30 0.22
N SER A 119 2.37 4.62 0.66
CA SER A 119 1.59 3.74 -0.22
C SER A 119 0.82 4.48 -1.32
N THR A 120 0.66 5.82 -1.20
CA THR A 120 -0.04 6.67 -2.17
C THR A 120 0.91 7.62 -2.88
N TYR A 121 1.23 8.77 -2.27
CA TYR A 121 2.16 9.77 -2.83
C TYR A 121 3.50 9.14 -3.20
N GLY A 122 4.03 8.24 -2.36
CA GLY A 122 5.28 7.53 -2.63
C GLY A 122 5.23 6.68 -3.89
N ASN A 123 4.16 5.89 -4.05
CA ASN A 123 3.98 5.07 -5.25
C ASN A 123 3.79 5.92 -6.52
N LEU A 124 2.96 6.96 -6.49
CA LEU A 124 2.77 7.86 -7.64
C LEU A 124 4.07 8.58 -8.02
N ARG A 125 4.83 9.04 -7.01
CA ARG A 125 6.13 9.67 -7.23
C ARG A 125 7.14 8.69 -7.84
N ARG A 126 7.17 7.45 -7.37
CA ARG A 126 8.02 6.40 -7.96
C ARG A 126 7.68 6.18 -9.43
N LEU A 127 6.40 6.02 -9.77
CA LEU A 127 5.97 5.80 -11.15
C LEU A 127 6.34 6.98 -12.08
N LEU A 128 6.21 8.23 -11.62
CA LEU A 128 6.70 9.40 -12.36
C LEU A 128 8.22 9.33 -12.60
N ARG A 129 9.01 9.00 -11.57
CA ARG A 129 10.48 8.93 -11.67
C ARG A 129 10.96 7.80 -12.58
N GLU A 130 10.22 6.70 -12.65
CA GLU A 130 10.51 5.55 -13.49
C GLU A 130 10.01 5.74 -14.94
N GLY A 131 9.41 6.88 -15.28
CA GLY A 131 8.86 7.14 -16.61
C GLY A 131 7.62 6.31 -16.94
N ARG A 132 6.98 5.74 -15.91
CA ARG A 132 5.78 4.91 -16.03
C ARG A 132 4.49 5.71 -16.09
N LEU A 133 4.58 6.98 -15.71
CA LEU A 133 3.54 7.98 -15.91
C LEU A 133 4.12 9.06 -16.83
N PRO A 134 3.28 9.73 -17.64
CA PRO A 134 3.69 10.90 -18.38
C PRO A 134 4.31 11.94 -17.45
N SER A 135 5.38 12.60 -17.89
CA SER A 135 6.03 13.64 -17.10
C SER A 135 5.04 14.76 -16.79
N ASN A 136 4.92 15.07 -15.51
CA ASN A 136 4.10 16.16 -15.01
C ASN A 136 4.84 16.81 -13.84
N GLU A 137 5.40 18.00 -14.09
CA GLU A 137 6.20 18.71 -13.10
C GLU A 137 5.38 19.10 -11.88
N TRP A 138 4.12 19.50 -12.06
CA TRP A 138 3.26 19.91 -10.98
C TRP A 138 2.89 18.73 -10.06
N GLU A 139 2.50 17.59 -10.64
CA GLU A 139 2.28 16.35 -9.86
C GLU A 139 3.54 15.93 -9.12
N SER A 140 4.70 16.03 -9.78
CA SER A 140 6.00 15.71 -9.19
C SER A 140 6.24 16.54 -7.93
N HIS A 141 6.15 17.88 -8.02
CA HIS A 141 6.34 18.79 -6.88
C HIS A 141 5.29 18.57 -5.78
N PHE A 142 4.05 18.29 -6.15
CA PHE A 142 2.97 18.00 -5.21
C PHE A 142 3.27 16.73 -4.38
N TYR A 143 3.66 15.63 -5.02
CA TYR A 143 4.01 14.40 -4.30
C TYR A 143 5.29 14.58 -3.47
N ASP A 144 6.27 15.34 -3.96
CA ASP A 144 7.48 15.67 -3.19
C ASP A 144 7.16 16.44 -1.92
N LEU A 145 6.28 17.44 -2.01
CA LEU A 145 5.89 18.24 -0.87
C LEU A 145 5.21 17.38 0.19
N ALA A 146 4.27 16.53 -0.22
CA ALA A 146 3.59 15.60 0.68
C ALA A 146 4.58 14.64 1.37
N LEU A 147 5.53 14.07 0.61
CA LEU A 147 6.54 13.15 1.16
C LEU A 147 7.54 13.85 2.07
N LYS A 148 7.98 15.06 1.74
CA LYS A 148 8.86 15.87 2.60
C LYS A 148 8.17 16.24 3.91
N ALA A 149 6.92 16.68 3.84
CA ALA A 149 6.12 16.98 5.03
C ALA A 149 5.91 15.73 5.90
N SER A 150 5.55 14.59 5.29
CA SER A 150 5.42 13.30 5.99
C SER A 150 6.73 12.88 6.66
N GLY A 151 7.87 13.04 5.97
CA GLY A 151 9.20 12.79 6.53
C GLY A 151 9.53 13.70 7.71
N ALA A 152 9.22 15.00 7.61
CA ALA A 152 9.41 15.96 8.70
C ALA A 152 8.55 15.62 9.93
N VAL A 153 7.29 15.22 9.71
CA VAL A 153 6.39 14.76 10.77
C VAL A 153 6.93 13.52 11.47
N GLN A 154 7.40 12.53 10.71
CA GLN A 154 8.03 11.35 11.32
C GLN A 154 9.31 11.71 12.09
N ALA A 155 10.16 12.56 11.54
CA ALA A 155 11.37 13.00 12.21
C ALA A 155 11.07 13.80 13.50
N SER A 156 10.00 14.59 13.53
CA SER A 156 9.61 15.38 14.71
C SER A 156 9.27 14.53 15.94
N ARG A 157 9.00 13.25 15.74
CA ARG A 157 8.68 12.28 16.80
C ARG A 157 9.92 11.59 17.35
N TRP A 158 11.09 11.83 16.77
CA TRP A 158 12.32 11.26 17.25
C TRP A 158 12.52 11.63 18.72
N THR A 159 12.84 10.63 19.52
CA THR A 159 13.09 10.80 20.94
C THR A 159 14.20 9.84 21.37
N GLN A 160 15.10 10.31 22.23
CA GLN A 160 16.14 9.49 22.80
C GLN A 160 15.51 8.56 23.85
N LEU A 161 15.54 7.24 23.58
CA LEU A 161 14.95 6.25 24.50
C LEU A 161 15.86 5.95 25.70
N THR A 162 17.17 6.11 25.54
CA THR A 162 18.18 5.92 26.59
C THR A 162 19.37 6.87 26.38
N PRO A 163 20.06 7.30 27.45
CA PRO A 163 21.31 8.07 27.38
C PRO A 163 22.36 7.47 26.44
#